data_AF-A0A7G9ZC76-F1
#
_entry.id   AF-A0A7G9ZC76-F1
#
_cell.length_a   1.000
_cell.length_b   1.000
_cell.length_c   1.000
_cell.angle_alpha   90.00
_cell.angle_beta   90.00
_cell.angle_gamma   90.00
#
_symmetry.space_group_name_H-M   'P 1'
#
loop_
_entity.id
_entity.type
_entity.pdbx_description
1 polymer ?
#
loop_
_entity_poly.entity_id
_entity_poly.type
_entity_poly.pdbx_seq_one_letter_code
_entity_poly.pdbx_strand_id
1 'polypeptide(L)'
;MKNASHKRQVLEDVVKEALGRLSEDKLAEVFDFVSYLLAREQREEKAEELDPKKDPILKYIGGVSVEPFAHKIDEILYGEED
;
A
#
# COMPACT_ATOMS: atom_id res chain seq x y z
N MET A 1 0.34 -33.89 -5.09
CA MET A 1 0.18 -33.16 -3.82
C MET A 1 1.41 -33.22 -2.89
N LYS A 2 2.23 -34.29 -2.88
CA LYS A 2 3.42 -34.40 -1.99
C LYS A 2 4.54 -33.37 -2.24
N ASN A 3 4.65 -32.82 -3.45
CA ASN A 3 5.78 -31.97 -3.85
C ASN A 3 5.74 -30.53 -3.31
N ALA A 4 4.55 -29.95 -3.07
CA ALA A 4 4.44 -28.56 -2.59
C ALA A 4 4.79 -28.45 -1.10
N SER A 5 4.33 -29.41 -0.29
CA SER A 5 4.64 -29.47 1.15
C SER A 5 6.12 -29.69 1.43
N HIS A 6 6.80 -30.50 0.61
CA HIS A 6 8.23 -30.76 0.77
C HIS A 6 9.07 -29.52 0.42
N LYS A 7 8.71 -28.80 -0.65
CA LYS A 7 9.39 -27.54 -1.04
C LYS A 7 9.29 -26.47 0.04
N ARG A 8 8.12 -26.33 0.68
CA ARG A 8 7.94 -25.40 1.79
C ARG A 8 8.83 -25.76 2.98
N GLN A 9 8.85 -27.03 3.36
CA GLN A 9 9.68 -27.50 4.48
C GLN A 9 11.16 -27.18 4.26
N VAL A 10 11.69 -27.47 3.07
CA VAL A 10 13.08 -27.17 2.72
C VAL A 10 13.37 -25.67 2.83
N LEU A 11 12.45 -24.82 2.37
CA LEU A 11 12.61 -23.38 2.46
C LEU A 11 12.62 -22.88 3.91
N GLU A 12 11.72 -23.39 4.75
CA GLU A 12 11.66 -23.04 6.17
C GLU A 12 12.96 -23.42 6.90
N ASP A 13 13.52 -24.58 6.57
CA ASP A 13 14.76 -25.06 7.20
C ASP A 13 15.97 -24.22 6.77
N VAL A 14 16.06 -23.85 5.48
CA VAL A 14 17.11 -22.95 4.97
C VAL A 14 17.02 -21.56 5.61
N VAL A 15 15.79 -21.02 5.77
CA VAL A 15 15.60 -19.72 6.43
C VAL A 15 16.03 -19.78 7.89
N LYS A 16 15.68 -20.84 8.63
CA LYS A 16 16.12 -21.01 10.03
C LYS A 16 17.64 -21.06 10.15
N GLU A 17 18.31 -21.78 9.26
CA GLU A 17 19.78 -21.84 9.25
C GLU A 17 20.40 -20.47 8.97
N ALA A 18 19.85 -19.72 8.02
CA ALA A 18 20.32 -18.37 7.69
C ALA A 18 20.13 -17.39 8.87
N LEU A 19 18.99 -17.44 9.55
CA LEU A 19 18.72 -16.61 10.74
C LEU A 19 19.76 -16.86 11.84
N GLY A 20 20.18 -18.11 12.04
CA GLY A 20 21.20 -18.46 13.05
C GLY A 20 22.59 -17.87 12.80
N ARG A 21 22.84 -17.28 11.62
CA ARG A 21 24.13 -16.66 11.25
C ARG A 21 24.09 -15.13 11.31
N LEU A 22 22.93 -14.52 11.53
CA LEU A 22 22.78 -13.07 11.56
C LEU A 22 23.13 -12.49 12.93
N SER A 23 23.60 -11.25 12.94
CA SER A 23 23.72 -10.47 14.18
C SER A 23 22.34 -10.03 14.67
N GLU A 24 22.24 -9.64 15.93
CA GLU A 24 20.99 -9.16 16.55
C GLU A 24 20.36 -7.99 15.78
N ASP A 25 21.16 -6.98 15.39
CA ASP A 25 20.68 -5.84 14.59
C ASP A 25 20.06 -6.28 13.26
N LYS A 26 20.62 -7.32 12.62
CA LYS A 26 20.10 -7.86 11.37
C LYS A 26 18.87 -8.74 11.58
N LEU A 27 18.76 -9.40 12.73
CA LEU A 27 17.54 -10.11 13.10
C LEU A 27 16.36 -9.16 13.31
N ALA A 28 16.61 -7.97 13.88
CA ALA A 28 15.59 -6.93 14.01
C ALA A 28 15.07 -6.47 12.64
N GLU A 29 15.97 -6.23 11.68
CA GLU A 29 15.60 -5.87 10.29
C GLU A 29 14.76 -6.97 9.62
N VAL A 30 15.11 -8.24 9.82
CA VAL A 30 14.33 -9.37 9.31
C VAL A 30 12.95 -9.45 9.98
N PHE A 31 12.86 -9.20 11.28
CA PHE A 31 11.59 -9.16 12.01
C PHE A 31 10.66 -8.06 11.47
N ASP A 32 11.19 -6.86 11.24
CA ASP A 32 10.42 -5.76 10.67
C ASP A 32 9.87 -6.11 9.29
N PHE A 33 10.70 -6.73 8.44
CA PHE A 33 10.28 -7.15 7.11
C PHE A 33 9.21 -8.24 7.14
N VAL A 34 9.36 -9.27 7.99
CA VAL A 34 8.34 -10.32 8.14
C VAL A 34 7.03 -9.74 8.67
N SER A 35 7.11 -8.82 9.63
CA SER A 35 5.93 -8.11 10.17
C SER A 35 5.20 -7.32 9.09
N TYR A 36 5.95 -6.63 8.22
CA TYR A 36 5.39 -5.95 7.05
C TYR A 36 4.68 -6.94 6.10
N LEU A 37 5.30 -8.08 5.77
CA LEU A 37 4.70 -9.06 4.87
C LEU A 37 3.37 -9.60 5.43
N LEU A 38 3.33 -9.96 6.71
CA LEU A 38 2.12 -10.44 7.38
C LEU A 38 1.02 -9.38 7.40
N ALA A 39 1.38 -8.12 7.68
CA ALA A 39 0.44 -7.02 7.65
C ALA A 39 -0.09 -6.74 6.23
N ARG A 40 0.74 -6.91 5.19
CA ARG A 40 0.34 -6.74 3.80
C ARG A 40 -0.62 -7.84 3.36
N GLU A 41 -0.35 -9.11 3.67
CA GLU A 41 -1.27 -10.21 3.35
C GLU A 41 -2.65 -9.98 3.98
N GLN A 42 -2.71 -9.51 5.23
CA GLN A 42 -3.97 -9.15 5.88
C GLN A 42 -4.69 -7.94 5.24
N ARG A 43 -3.94 -7.00 4.65
CA ARG A 43 -4.52 -5.84 3.94
C ARG A 43 -5.01 -6.21 2.54
N GLU A 44 -4.32 -7.10 1.85
CA GLU A 44 -4.75 -7.62 0.55
C GLU A 44 -6.04 -8.46 0.70
N GLU A 45 -6.18 -9.21 1.79
CA GLU A 45 -7.43 -9.90 2.14
C GLU A 45 -8.58 -8.94 2.53
N LYS A 46 -8.25 -7.74 3.03
CA LYS A 46 -9.20 -6.70 3.46
C LYS A 46 -9.33 -5.53 2.48
N ALA A 47 -8.78 -5.66 1.28
CA ALA A 47 -8.96 -4.67 0.23
C ALA A 47 -10.43 -4.73 -0.25
N GLU A 48 -11.34 -4.17 0.56
CA GLU A 48 -12.65 -3.79 0.08
C GLU A 48 -12.45 -2.82 -1.08
N GLU A 49 -13.14 -3.08 -2.18
CA GLU A 49 -13.19 -2.21 -3.34
C GLU A 49 -13.63 -0.82 -2.86
N LEU A 50 -12.70 0.14 -2.86
CA LEU A 50 -12.96 1.48 -2.36
C LEU A 50 -14.02 2.13 -3.27
N ASP A 51 -15.25 2.22 -2.78
CA ASP A 51 -16.35 2.89 -3.47
C ASP A 51 -16.16 4.41 -3.34
N PRO A 52 -15.87 5.14 -4.44
CA PRO A 52 -15.72 6.59 -4.41
C PRO A 52 -16.99 7.28 -3.88
N LYS A 53 -18.18 6.67 -4.02
CA LYS A 53 -19.43 7.24 -3.50
C LYS A 53 -19.52 7.23 -1.97
N LYS A 54 -18.68 6.42 -1.30
CA LYS A 54 -18.62 6.33 0.17
C LYS A 54 -17.52 7.21 0.77
N ASP A 55 -16.72 7.88 -0.06
CA ASP A 55 -15.62 8.71 0.43
C ASP A 55 -16.17 10.04 1.02
N PRO A 56 -16.04 10.26 2.35
CA PRO A 56 -16.46 11.51 2.96
C PRO A 56 -15.63 12.71 2.49
N ILE A 57 -14.40 12.51 2.02
CA ILE A 57 -13.54 13.57 1.48
C ILE A 57 -14.12 14.09 0.16
N LEU A 58 -14.68 13.22 -0.68
CA LEU A 58 -15.34 13.65 -1.94
C LEU A 58 -16.56 14.55 -1.70
N LYS A 59 -17.21 14.49 -0.53
CA LYS A 59 -18.26 15.45 -0.14
C LYS A 59 -17.72 16.88 0.01
N TYR A 60 -16.45 17.03 0.37
CA TYR A 60 -15.80 18.34 0.56
C TYR A 60 -15.08 18.80 -0.69
N ILE A 61 -14.47 17.89 -1.45
CA ILE A 61 -13.76 18.22 -2.71
C ILE A 61 -14.75 18.59 -3.84
N GLY A 62 -15.98 18.05 -3.82
CA GLY A 62 -17.04 18.41 -4.78
C GLY A 62 -17.74 19.75 -4.51
N GLY A 63 -17.45 20.42 -3.39
CA GLY A 63 -18.05 21.72 -3.05
C GLY A 63 -17.46 22.92 -3.82
N VAL A 64 -16.45 22.70 -4.66
CA VAL A 64 -15.74 23.75 -5.41
C VAL A 64 -16.13 23.76 -6.89
N SER A 65 -17.12 22.94 -7.31
CA SER A 65 -17.73 23.03 -8.64
C SER A 65 -18.90 24.02 -8.69
N VAL A 66 -18.95 25.01 -7.79
CA VAL A 66 -19.88 26.12 -7.94
C VAL A 66 -19.32 27.06 -9.00
N GLU A 67 -19.96 27.03 -10.17
CA GLU A 67 -19.97 28.16 -11.10
C GLU A 67 -20.09 29.48 -10.30
N PRO A 68 -19.27 30.50 -10.63
CA PRO A 68 -18.89 30.84 -11.99
C PRO A 68 -17.40 30.68 -12.33
N PHE A 69 -16.56 30.15 -11.43
CA PHE A 69 -15.11 30.23 -11.63
C PHE A 69 -14.48 29.00 -12.30
N ALA A 70 -15.14 27.83 -12.27
CA ALA A 70 -14.56 26.57 -12.74
C ALA A 70 -14.08 26.60 -14.21
N HIS A 71 -14.76 27.34 -15.08
CA HIS A 71 -14.42 27.49 -16.49
C HIS A 71 -13.41 28.62 -16.79
N LYS A 72 -13.04 29.42 -15.78
CA LYS A 72 -12.09 30.53 -15.88
C LYS A 72 -10.90 30.38 -14.93
N ILE A 73 -10.74 29.24 -14.25
CA ILE A 73 -9.65 29.06 -13.28
C ILE A 73 -8.30 29.29 -13.94
N ASP A 74 -8.10 28.73 -15.13
CA ASP A 74 -6.83 28.88 -15.84
C ASP A 74 -6.59 30.34 -16.27
N GLU A 75 -7.62 31.05 -16.76
CA GLU A 75 -7.57 32.48 -17.10
C GLU A 75 -7.26 33.37 -15.87
N ILE A 76 -7.83 33.05 -14.70
CA ILE A 76 -7.62 33.79 -13.45
C ILE A 76 -6.23 33.55 -12.88
N LEU A 77 -5.74 32.30 -12.95
CA LEU A 77 -4.48 31.91 -12.33
C LEU A 77 -3.28 32.23 -13.22
N TYR A 78 -3.43 32.14 -14.53
CA TYR A 78 -2.33 32.25 -15.48
C TYR A 78 -2.43 33.46 -16.41
N GLY A 79 -3.58 34.14 -16.47
CA GLY A 79 -3.83 35.21 -17.45
C GLY A 79 -3.99 34.66 -18.87
N GLU A 80 -4.50 35.48 -19.79
CA GLU A 80 -4.42 35.16 -21.22
C GLU A 80 -2.95 35.36 -21.67
N GLU A 81 -2.33 34.33 -22.25
CA GLU A 81 -1.03 34.48 -22.91
C GLU A 81 -1.21 35.35 -24.17
N ASP A 82 -0.63 36.55 -24.18
CA ASP A 82 -0.58 37.48 -25.33
C ASP A 82 0.15 36.90 -26.55
#